data_AF-A0A925GBZ6-F1
#
_entry.id   AF-A0A925GBZ6-F1
#
_cell.length_a   1.000
_cell.length_b   1.000
_cell.length_c   1.000
_cell.angle_alpha   90.00
_cell.angle_beta   90.00
_cell.angle_gamma   90.00
#
_symmetry.space_group_name_H-M   'P 1'
#
loop_
_entity.id
_entity.type
_entity.pdbx_description
1 polymer ?
#
loop_
_entity_poly.entity_id
_entity_poly.type
_entity_poly.pdbx_seq_one_letter_code
_entity_poly.pdbx_strand_id
1 'polypeptide(L)'
;MTVWNELNAVDRPPGLPEAIRRQVAAGVYRYSFVHDDFEIDDPSLDANGRLFVSPREYGFAIRGFQLGKTAWARDFANGTMLVVNADGQSHVLSTKVRARILFISPEGTVLQDSAAMQRDSRSAPELATVRLTVNVTFDLNGESPEAARAYLIRSLEEAMVRSPALAETAARVVDHSFEQVAVLPEGRGRSTDTDFSQLLDL
;
A
#
# COMPACT_ATOMS: atom_id res chain seq x y z
N MET A 1 -11.24 -15.73 -19.48
CA MET A 1 -12.21 -15.07 -18.57
C MET A 1 -12.64 -16.12 -17.57
N THR A 2 -12.47 -15.91 -16.26
CA THR A 2 -12.89 -16.91 -15.25
C THR A 2 -14.41 -16.80 -15.06
N VAL A 3 -15.14 -17.90 -15.25
CA VAL A 3 -16.59 -17.97 -15.04
C VAL A 3 -16.83 -18.33 -13.58
N TRP A 4 -17.22 -17.36 -12.77
CA TRP A 4 -17.39 -17.56 -11.32
C TRP A 4 -18.72 -18.22 -10.94
N ASN A 5 -19.69 -18.20 -11.85
CA ASN A 5 -21.07 -18.65 -11.62
C ASN A 5 -21.16 -20.13 -11.25
N GLU A 6 -20.18 -20.93 -11.66
CA GLU A 6 -20.10 -22.36 -11.36
C GLU A 6 -19.97 -22.65 -9.86
N LEU A 7 -19.52 -21.67 -9.07
CA LEU A 7 -19.37 -21.80 -7.61
C LEU A 7 -20.63 -21.39 -6.84
N ASN A 8 -21.63 -20.87 -7.55
CA ASN A 8 -22.90 -20.50 -6.98
C ASN A 8 -23.72 -21.76 -6.73
N ALA A 9 -24.23 -21.93 -5.51
CA ALA A 9 -25.08 -23.07 -5.21
C ALA A 9 -26.39 -22.95 -5.99
N VAL A 10 -26.72 -23.99 -6.77
CA VAL A 10 -27.98 -24.08 -7.53
C VAL A 10 -29.16 -24.21 -6.58
N ASP A 11 -29.00 -25.02 -5.53
CA ASP A 11 -29.99 -25.20 -4.46
C ASP A 11 -29.50 -24.53 -3.18
N ARG A 12 -30.25 -23.52 -2.71
CA ARG A 12 -29.94 -22.80 -1.47
C ARG A 12 -30.86 -23.26 -0.35
N PRO A 13 -30.32 -23.63 0.82
CA PRO A 13 -31.15 -23.95 1.96
C PRO A 13 -32.00 -22.74 2.38
N PRO A 14 -33.26 -22.96 2.82
CA PRO A 14 -34.09 -21.89 3.33
C PRO A 14 -33.52 -21.34 4.64
N GLY A 15 -33.74 -20.04 4.90
CA GLY A 15 -33.32 -19.39 6.15
C GLY A 15 -31.87 -18.92 6.20
N LEU A 16 -31.17 -18.84 5.05
CA LEU A 16 -29.85 -18.22 4.99
C LEU A 16 -29.93 -16.73 5.31
N PRO A 17 -28.92 -16.16 6.00
CA PRO A 17 -28.83 -14.72 6.19
C PRO A 17 -28.59 -14.02 4.85
N GLU A 18 -29.05 -12.77 4.74
CA GLU A 18 -28.67 -11.90 3.63
C GLU A 18 -27.30 -11.27 3.88
N ALA A 19 -26.48 -11.18 2.84
CA ALA A 19 -25.31 -10.33 2.86
C ALA A 19 -25.75 -8.85 2.82
N ILE A 20 -25.11 -8.01 3.62
CA ILE A 20 -25.40 -6.59 3.71
C ILE A 20 -24.73 -5.88 2.54
N ARG A 21 -25.53 -5.21 1.71
CA ARG A 21 -25.01 -4.37 0.64
C ARG A 21 -24.66 -2.98 1.17
N ARG A 22 -23.38 -2.62 1.12
CA ARG A 22 -22.84 -1.31 1.51
C ARG A 22 -22.35 -0.56 0.30
N GLN A 23 -22.74 0.70 0.16
CA GLN A 23 -22.16 1.58 -0.85
C GLN A 23 -20.87 2.20 -0.30
N VAL A 24 -19.74 1.97 -0.96
CA VAL A 24 -18.43 2.51 -0.54
C VAL A 24 -17.97 3.69 -1.39
N ALA A 25 -18.49 3.82 -2.60
CA ALA A 25 -18.36 5.01 -3.45
C ALA A 25 -19.56 5.11 -4.40
N ALA A 26 -19.67 6.18 -5.17
CA ALA A 26 -20.73 6.35 -6.17
C ALA A 26 -20.73 5.15 -7.15
N GLY A 27 -21.80 4.36 -7.16
CA GLY A 27 -21.92 3.17 -8.00
C GLY A 27 -21.09 1.95 -7.56
N VAL A 28 -20.28 2.07 -6.52
CA VAL A 28 -19.39 0.99 -6.03
C VAL A 28 -19.95 0.41 -4.75
N TYR A 29 -20.25 -0.90 -4.77
CA TYR A 29 -20.86 -1.61 -3.66
C TYR A 29 -19.94 -2.70 -3.13
N ARG A 30 -19.97 -2.91 -1.81
CA ARG A 30 -19.41 -4.06 -1.12
C ARG A 30 -20.52 -4.85 -0.44
N TYR A 31 -20.29 -6.14 -0.29
CA TYR A 31 -21.14 -7.08 0.42
C TYR A 31 -20.38 -7.57 1.63
N SER A 32 -20.99 -7.40 2.80
CA SER A 32 -20.50 -7.81 4.11
C SER A 32 -21.53 -8.71 4.78
N PHE A 33 -21.21 -9.28 5.94
CA PHE A 33 -22.16 -10.04 6.75
C PHE A 33 -21.83 -9.92 8.23
N VAL A 34 -22.81 -10.23 9.09
CA VAL A 34 -22.58 -10.25 10.54
C VAL A 34 -22.10 -11.64 10.97
N HIS A 35 -21.05 -11.66 11.80
CA HIS A 35 -20.58 -12.84 12.51
C HIS A 35 -20.18 -12.43 13.94
N ASP A 36 -20.78 -13.07 14.94
CA ASP A 36 -20.59 -12.76 16.36
C ASP A 36 -20.68 -11.25 16.68
N ASP A 37 -21.73 -10.61 16.19
CA ASP A 37 -22.02 -9.17 16.32
C ASP A 37 -21.07 -8.20 15.58
N PHE A 38 -20.09 -8.72 14.82
CA PHE A 38 -19.20 -7.92 13.98
C PHE A 38 -19.59 -7.99 12.50
N GLU A 39 -19.56 -6.85 11.82
CA GLU A 39 -19.70 -6.79 10.35
C GLU A 39 -18.36 -7.12 9.69
N ILE A 40 -18.32 -8.23 8.95
CA ILE A 40 -17.15 -8.74 8.24
C ILE A 40 -17.29 -8.45 6.75
N ASP A 41 -16.33 -7.72 6.19
CA ASP A 41 -16.24 -7.45 4.75
C ASP A 41 -15.08 -8.22 4.06
N ASP A 42 -14.05 -8.60 4.82
CA ASP A 42 -12.93 -9.45 4.39
C ASP A 42 -12.82 -10.71 5.28
N PRO A 43 -13.30 -11.87 4.81
CA PRO A 43 -13.27 -13.11 5.60
C PRO A 43 -11.86 -13.72 5.76
N SER A 44 -10.82 -13.11 5.17
CA SER A 44 -9.43 -13.52 5.39
C SER A 44 -8.77 -12.81 6.57
N LEU A 45 -9.48 -11.86 7.19
CA LEU A 45 -9.01 -11.07 8.32
C LEU A 45 -9.94 -11.24 9.53
N ASP A 46 -9.39 -11.03 10.73
CA ASP A 46 -10.17 -11.00 11.97
C ASP A 46 -11.21 -9.87 11.95
N ALA A 47 -12.12 -9.85 12.92
CA ALA A 47 -13.17 -8.83 13.02
C ALA A 47 -12.64 -7.38 13.10
N ASN A 48 -11.38 -7.20 13.52
CA ASN A 48 -10.72 -5.90 13.55
C ASN A 48 -9.99 -5.53 12.24
N GLY A 49 -9.95 -6.43 11.26
CA GLY A 49 -9.26 -6.26 9.97
C GLY A 49 -7.74 -6.23 10.06
N ARG A 50 -7.14 -6.83 11.10
CA ARG A 50 -5.70 -6.73 11.42
C ARG A 50 -4.95 -8.04 11.25
N LEU A 51 -5.53 -9.14 11.74
CA LEU A 51 -4.86 -10.44 11.77
C LEU A 51 -5.43 -11.33 10.69
N PHE A 52 -4.56 -12.10 10.03
CA PHE A 52 -5.02 -13.11 9.09
C PHE A 52 -5.69 -14.26 9.83
N VAL A 53 -6.89 -14.64 9.37
CA VAL A 53 -7.67 -15.76 9.92
C VAL A 53 -8.17 -16.66 8.79
N SER A 54 -8.57 -17.88 9.14
CA SER A 54 -9.14 -18.79 8.15
C SER A 54 -10.58 -18.39 7.85
N PRO A 55 -11.00 -18.26 6.58
CA PRO A 55 -12.41 -18.02 6.24
C PRO A 55 -13.37 -19.08 6.80
N ARG A 56 -12.86 -20.26 7.15
CA ARG A 56 -13.62 -21.30 7.85
C ARG A 56 -14.19 -20.83 9.18
N GLU A 57 -13.51 -19.93 9.89
CA GLU A 57 -13.98 -19.33 11.14
C GLU A 57 -15.30 -18.59 10.93
N TYR A 58 -15.47 -17.99 9.75
CA TYR A 58 -16.69 -17.33 9.31
C TYR A 58 -17.67 -18.26 8.57
N GLY A 59 -17.54 -19.57 8.71
CA GLY A 59 -18.46 -20.54 8.10
C GLY A 59 -18.28 -20.72 6.59
N PHE A 60 -17.13 -20.36 6.01
CA PHE A 60 -16.83 -20.67 4.62
C PHE A 60 -16.36 -22.12 4.47
N ALA A 61 -16.73 -22.75 3.36
CA ALA A 61 -16.28 -24.08 2.96
C ALA A 61 -15.52 -24.03 1.64
N ILE A 62 -14.56 -24.93 1.43
CA ILE A 62 -13.83 -25.01 0.16
C ILE A 62 -14.72 -25.66 -0.90
N ARG A 63 -14.84 -25.03 -2.07
CA ARG A 63 -15.49 -25.58 -3.25
C ARG A 63 -14.51 -25.61 -4.42
N GLY A 64 -14.51 -26.73 -5.15
CA GLY A 64 -13.73 -26.91 -6.38
C GLY A 64 -14.57 -26.64 -7.62
N PHE A 65 -13.92 -26.25 -8.72
CA PHE A 65 -14.57 -26.02 -10.01
C PHE A 65 -13.64 -26.42 -11.18
N GLN A 66 -14.10 -26.20 -12.42
CA GLN A 66 -13.39 -26.64 -13.61
C GLN A 66 -11.93 -26.16 -13.62
N LEU A 67 -11.06 -26.94 -14.27
CA LEU A 67 -9.61 -26.68 -14.38
C LEU A 67 -8.86 -26.76 -13.04
N GLY A 68 -9.40 -27.47 -12.05
CA GLY A 68 -8.71 -27.71 -10.77
C GLY A 68 -8.65 -26.50 -9.85
N LYS A 69 -9.43 -25.46 -10.13
CA LYS A 69 -9.48 -24.26 -9.31
C LYS A 69 -10.36 -24.47 -8.08
N THR A 70 -10.10 -23.68 -7.04
CA THR A 70 -10.81 -23.79 -5.75
C THR A 70 -11.05 -22.42 -5.13
N ALA A 71 -12.09 -22.30 -4.31
CA ALA A 71 -12.40 -21.09 -3.55
C ALA A 71 -12.98 -21.45 -2.19
N TRP A 72 -12.80 -20.56 -1.21
CA TRP A 72 -13.68 -20.52 -0.05
C TRP A 72 -15.03 -19.94 -0.48
N ALA A 73 -16.12 -20.59 -0.11
CA ALA A 73 -17.46 -20.17 -0.47
C ALA A 73 -18.40 -20.21 0.73
N ARG A 74 -19.27 -19.20 0.82
CA ARG A 74 -20.39 -19.15 1.75
C ARG A 74 -21.61 -18.61 1.02
N ASP A 75 -22.73 -19.31 1.15
CA ASP A 75 -23.99 -18.89 0.56
C ASP A 75 -24.76 -17.97 1.51
N PHE A 76 -25.43 -17.01 0.91
CA PHE A 76 -26.34 -16.06 1.52
C PHE A 76 -27.67 -16.14 0.75
N ALA A 77 -28.75 -15.64 1.34
CA ALA A 77 -30.04 -15.61 0.64
C ALA A 77 -29.95 -14.82 -0.68
N ASN A 78 -29.19 -13.72 -0.70
CA ASN A 78 -29.03 -12.82 -1.83
C ASN A 78 -27.76 -13.03 -2.67
N GLY A 79 -26.96 -14.08 -2.42
CA GLY A 79 -25.79 -14.36 -3.23
C GLY A 79 -24.85 -15.40 -2.64
N THR A 80 -23.72 -15.63 -3.29
CA THR A 80 -22.61 -16.43 -2.75
C THR A 80 -21.39 -15.55 -2.67
N MET A 81 -20.76 -15.49 -1.49
CA MET A 81 -19.47 -14.85 -1.31
C MET A 81 -18.36 -15.86 -1.54
N LEU A 82 -17.38 -15.48 -2.34
CA LEU A 82 -16.19 -16.28 -2.60
C LEU A 82 -14.95 -15.55 -2.12
N VAL A 83 -14.04 -16.29 -1.50
CA VAL A 83 -12.71 -15.81 -1.14
C VAL A 83 -11.66 -16.69 -1.80
N VAL A 84 -10.82 -16.06 -2.59
CA VAL A 84 -9.74 -16.69 -3.35
C VAL A 84 -8.45 -15.91 -3.15
N ASN A 85 -7.32 -16.53 -3.48
CA ASN A 85 -6.05 -15.85 -3.60
C ASN A 85 -6.10 -14.73 -4.65
N ALA A 86 -5.07 -13.88 -4.66
CA ALA A 86 -5.05 -12.68 -5.49
C ALA A 86 -5.17 -12.95 -7.01
N ASP A 87 -4.68 -14.10 -7.49
CA ASP A 87 -4.80 -14.50 -8.90
C ASP A 87 -6.17 -15.10 -9.26
N GLY A 88 -7.00 -15.42 -8.26
CA GLY A 88 -8.32 -15.98 -8.43
C GLY A 88 -8.33 -17.45 -8.88
N GLN A 89 -7.34 -18.24 -8.48
CA GLN A 89 -7.25 -19.65 -8.86
C GLN A 89 -7.44 -20.62 -7.69
N SER A 90 -7.17 -20.19 -6.45
CA SER A 90 -7.09 -21.10 -5.31
C SER A 90 -7.67 -20.52 -4.03
N HIS A 91 -8.17 -21.40 -3.17
CA HIS A 91 -8.55 -21.10 -1.79
C HIS A 91 -7.33 -20.87 -0.87
N VAL A 92 -6.11 -21.17 -1.33
CA VAL A 92 -4.86 -21.00 -0.56
C VAL A 92 -4.50 -19.52 -0.48
N LEU A 93 -4.77 -18.90 0.66
CA LEU A 93 -4.53 -17.48 0.89
C LEU A 93 -3.12 -17.22 1.42
N SER A 94 -2.63 -15.99 1.25
CA SER A 94 -1.32 -15.55 1.74
C SER A 94 -1.47 -14.41 2.73
N THR A 95 -0.66 -14.41 3.78
CA THR A 95 -0.54 -13.25 4.68
C THR A 95 0.16 -12.05 4.03
N LYS A 96 0.88 -12.27 2.93
CA LYS A 96 1.65 -11.23 2.23
C LYS A 96 0.86 -10.52 1.14
N VAL A 97 -0.23 -11.13 0.65
CA VAL A 97 -1.02 -10.61 -0.46
C VAL A 97 -2.50 -10.72 -0.10
N ARG A 98 -3.24 -9.62 -0.25
CA ARG A 98 -4.68 -9.59 0.06
C ARG A 98 -5.44 -10.63 -0.75
N ALA A 99 -6.41 -11.26 -0.10
CA ALA A 99 -7.37 -12.12 -0.76
C ALA A 99 -8.24 -11.30 -1.74
N ARG A 100 -8.71 -11.98 -2.78
CA ARG A 100 -9.72 -11.45 -3.69
C ARG A 100 -11.08 -11.98 -3.24
N ILE A 101 -12.02 -11.05 -3.08
CA ILE A 101 -13.36 -11.31 -2.55
C ILE A 101 -14.35 -11.02 -3.67
N LEU A 102 -15.18 -12.00 -3.98
CA LEU A 102 -16.23 -11.89 -4.97
C LEU A 102 -17.58 -12.05 -4.28
N PHE A 103 -18.59 -11.34 -4.77
CA PHE A 103 -19.97 -11.61 -4.42
C PHE A 103 -20.76 -11.84 -5.70
N ILE A 104 -21.44 -12.98 -5.78
CA ILE A 104 -22.18 -13.41 -6.97
C ILE A 104 -23.66 -13.45 -6.62
N SER A 105 -24.49 -12.79 -7.43
CA SER A 105 -25.95 -12.82 -7.29
C SER A 105 -26.50 -14.24 -7.46
N PRO A 106 -27.73 -14.54 -7.01
CA PRO A 106 -28.37 -15.85 -7.24
C PRO A 106 -28.42 -16.23 -8.73
N GLU A 107 -28.53 -15.24 -9.61
CA GLU A 107 -28.59 -15.41 -11.07
C GLU A 107 -27.21 -15.61 -11.71
N GLY A 108 -26.13 -15.60 -10.92
CA GLY A 108 -24.77 -15.71 -11.44
C GLY A 108 -24.23 -14.38 -11.99
N THR A 109 -24.67 -13.23 -11.50
CA THR A 109 -24.01 -11.97 -11.86
C THR A 109 -22.95 -11.63 -10.82
N VAL A 110 -21.72 -11.30 -11.24
CA VAL A 110 -20.70 -10.82 -10.30
C VAL A 110 -21.06 -9.40 -9.87
N LEU A 111 -21.50 -9.24 -8.63
CA LEU A 111 -21.91 -7.95 -8.03
C LEU A 111 -20.76 -7.24 -7.32
N GLN A 112 -19.76 -7.99 -6.88
CA GLN A 112 -18.52 -7.48 -6.32
C GLN A 112 -17.35 -8.31 -6.81
N ASP A 113 -16.24 -7.63 -7.14
CA ASP A 113 -14.94 -8.23 -7.35
C ASP A 113 -13.87 -7.28 -6.78
N SER A 114 -13.32 -7.61 -5.61
CA SER A 114 -12.36 -6.73 -4.93
C SER A 114 -11.07 -6.51 -5.74
N ALA A 115 -10.73 -7.39 -6.68
CA ALA A 115 -9.61 -7.16 -7.59
C ALA A 115 -9.93 -6.15 -8.68
N ALA A 116 -11.17 -6.12 -9.19
CA ALA A 116 -11.63 -5.11 -10.14
C ALA A 116 -11.80 -3.75 -9.45
N MET A 117 -12.39 -3.75 -8.25
CA MET A 117 -12.49 -2.54 -7.42
C MET A 117 -11.10 -2.01 -7.03
N GLN A 118 -10.12 -2.89 -6.81
CA GLN A 118 -8.73 -2.49 -6.62
C GLN A 118 -8.10 -1.91 -7.88
N ARG A 119 -8.54 -2.26 -9.09
CA ARG A 119 -8.02 -1.63 -10.32
C ARG A 119 -8.55 -0.21 -10.47
N ASP A 120 -9.81 0.03 -10.11
CA ASP A 120 -10.37 1.39 -10.11
C ASP A 120 -9.83 2.25 -8.95
N SER A 121 -9.38 1.64 -7.85
CA SER A 121 -8.69 2.33 -6.75
C SER A 121 -7.15 2.26 -6.81
N ARG A 122 -6.58 1.58 -7.80
CA ARG A 122 -5.14 1.60 -8.11
C ARG A 122 -4.95 2.60 -9.24
N SER A 123 -4.86 3.88 -8.88
CA SER A 123 -3.72 4.61 -9.43
C SER A 123 -2.49 3.74 -9.12
N ALA A 124 -1.71 3.39 -10.16
CA ALA A 124 -0.32 3.03 -9.92
C ALA A 124 0.24 4.03 -8.90
N PRO A 125 1.09 3.62 -7.94
CA PRO A 125 1.63 4.58 -6.99
C PRO A 125 2.15 5.77 -7.79
N GLU A 126 1.55 6.94 -7.59
CA GLU A 126 1.97 8.16 -8.27
C GLU A 126 3.25 8.57 -7.58
N LEU A 127 4.33 7.90 -7.99
CA LEU A 127 5.66 8.14 -7.48
C LEU A 127 6.12 9.44 -8.14
N ALA A 128 6.14 10.50 -7.35
CA ALA A 128 6.80 11.73 -7.72
C ALA A 128 8.21 11.72 -7.12
N THR A 129 9.23 11.90 -7.97
CA THR A 129 10.59 12.17 -7.50
C THR A 129 10.72 13.65 -7.19
N VAL A 130 10.91 13.98 -5.92
CA VAL A 130 11.21 15.36 -5.50
C VAL A 130 12.72 15.52 -5.43
N ARG A 131 13.28 16.40 -6.27
CA ARG A 131 14.69 16.80 -6.18
C ARG A 131 14.81 18.02 -5.27
N LEU A 132 15.55 17.87 -4.19
CA LEU A 132 15.86 18.94 -3.25
C LEU A 132 17.34 19.30 -3.32
N THR A 133 17.66 20.58 -3.45
CA THR A 133 19.03 21.11 -3.32
C THR A 133 19.07 22.03 -2.11
N VAL A 134 19.92 21.72 -1.14
CA VAL A 134 20.05 22.48 0.11
C VAL A 134 21.47 23.01 0.21
N ASN A 135 21.60 24.32 0.45
CA ASN A 135 22.86 24.94 0.86
C ASN A 135 22.81 25.15 2.38
N VAL A 136 23.75 24.55 3.10
CA VAL A 136 23.84 24.66 4.55
C VAL A 136 25.22 25.20 4.89
N THR A 137 25.26 26.31 5.62
CA THR A 137 26.49 26.87 6.18
C THR A 137 26.58 26.49 7.65
N PHE A 138 27.66 25.82 8.03
CA PHE A 138 27.96 25.48 9.41
C PHE A 138 28.93 26.49 10.01
N ASP A 139 28.65 26.94 11.22
CA ASP A 139 29.69 27.47 12.08
C ASP A 139 30.41 26.29 12.75
N LEU A 140 31.62 26.00 12.29
CA LEU A 140 32.32 24.76 12.61
C LEU A 140 32.77 24.69 14.08
N ASN A 141 32.96 25.81 14.78
CA ASN A 141 33.33 25.83 16.21
C ASN A 141 34.44 24.83 16.63
N GLY A 142 35.40 24.56 15.74
CA GLY A 142 36.51 23.62 15.97
C GLY A 142 36.30 22.19 15.42
N GLU A 143 35.13 21.87 14.86
CA GLU A 143 34.87 20.63 14.13
C GLU A 143 35.40 20.67 12.69
N SER A 144 35.65 19.50 12.09
CA SER A 144 36.05 19.44 10.68
C SER A 144 34.83 19.60 9.76
N PRO A 145 35.00 20.18 8.57
CA PRO A 145 33.95 20.24 7.56
C PRO A 145 33.35 18.87 7.22
N GLU A 146 34.17 17.81 7.24
CA GLU A 146 33.74 16.44 6.99
C GLU A 146 32.86 15.89 8.13
N ALA A 147 33.16 16.25 9.37
CA ALA A 147 32.35 15.87 10.53
C ALA A 147 30.97 16.54 10.48
N ALA A 148 30.92 17.85 10.19
CA ALA A 148 29.68 18.59 10.00
C ALA A 148 28.85 18.03 8.83
N ARG A 149 29.50 17.70 7.71
CA ARG A 149 28.85 17.02 6.57
C ARG A 149 28.27 15.67 6.96
N ALA A 150 29.05 14.82 7.63
CA ALA A 150 28.59 13.49 8.04
C ALA A 150 27.41 13.57 9.01
N TYR A 151 27.43 14.53 9.94
CA TYR A 151 26.33 14.82 10.84
C TYR A 151 25.06 15.24 10.08
N LEU A 152 25.18 16.13 9.09
CA LEU A 152 24.04 16.58 8.29
C LEU A 152 23.40 15.43 7.50
N ILE A 153 24.20 14.61 6.82
CA ILE A 153 23.70 13.45 6.06
C ILE A 153 22.92 12.53 6.99
N ARG A 154 23.51 12.14 8.12
CA ARG A 154 22.86 11.25 9.09
C ARG A 154 21.56 11.84 9.63
N SER A 155 21.55 13.14 9.93
CA SER A 155 20.36 13.82 10.44
C SER A 155 19.24 13.87 9.40
N LEU A 156 19.57 14.07 8.12
CA LEU A 156 18.62 14.03 7.01
C LEU A 156 18.08 12.61 6.76
N GLU A 157 18.95 11.60 6.75
CA GLU A 157 18.55 10.19 6.65
C GLU A 157 17.58 9.80 7.77
N GLU A 158 17.93 10.13 9.02
CA GLU A 158 17.07 9.88 10.17
C GLU A 158 15.73 10.61 10.05
N ALA A 159 15.70 11.85 9.57
CA ALA A 159 14.47 12.61 9.35
C ALA A 159 13.59 12.01 8.24
N MET A 160 14.20 11.53 7.15
CA MET A 160 13.48 10.91 6.03
C MET A 160 12.90 9.53 6.41
N VAL A 161 13.62 8.76 7.24
CA VAL A 161 13.21 7.42 7.69
C VAL A 161 12.23 7.47 8.86
N ARG A 162 12.44 8.36 9.84
CA ARG A 162 11.63 8.39 11.06
C ARG A 162 10.29 9.11 10.91
N SER A 163 10.06 9.84 9.82
CA SER A 163 9.03 10.89 9.75
C SER A 163 7.65 10.45 10.27
N PRO A 164 7.24 10.92 11.46
CA PRO A 164 5.84 11.02 11.88
C PRO A 164 5.24 12.36 11.41
N ALA A 165 6.04 13.22 10.76
CA ALA A 165 5.78 14.63 10.52
C ALA A 165 5.18 14.94 9.13
N LEU A 166 4.97 13.92 8.28
CA LEU A 166 4.02 14.00 7.18
C LEU A 166 2.58 13.74 7.66
N ALA A 167 2.25 13.99 8.93
CA ALA A 167 0.91 13.80 9.47
C ALA A 167 -0.18 14.62 8.74
N GLU A 168 0.21 15.63 7.98
CA GLU A 168 -0.70 16.44 7.13
C GLU A 168 -0.87 15.88 5.71
N THR A 169 -0.13 14.84 5.32
CA THR A 169 -0.16 14.27 3.96
C THR A 169 -0.24 12.74 4.02
N ALA A 170 -1.07 12.14 3.18
CA ALA A 170 -1.09 10.68 3.01
C ALA A 170 0.15 10.14 2.26
N ALA A 171 1.05 11.01 1.77
CA ALA A 171 2.25 10.61 1.06
C ALA A 171 3.30 10.06 2.03
N ARG A 172 4.03 9.04 1.56
CA ARG A 172 5.11 8.40 2.31
C ARG A 172 6.38 8.36 1.45
N VAL A 173 7.53 8.52 2.09
CA VAL A 173 8.82 8.28 1.43
C VAL A 173 8.94 6.77 1.16
N VAL A 174 9.15 6.40 -0.10
CA VAL A 174 9.30 4.99 -0.52
C VAL A 174 10.77 4.65 -0.77
N ASP A 175 11.54 5.63 -1.23
CA ASP A 175 12.98 5.52 -1.49
C ASP A 175 13.64 6.91 -1.32
N HIS A 176 14.92 6.93 -0.97
CA HIS A 176 15.72 8.15 -0.90
C HIS A 176 17.18 7.87 -1.22
N SER A 177 17.82 8.78 -1.95
CA SER A 177 19.24 8.74 -2.24
C SER A 177 19.80 10.16 -2.35
N PHE A 178 21.10 10.32 -2.07
CA PHE A 178 21.78 11.59 -2.23
C PHE A 178 22.60 11.57 -3.52
N GLU A 179 22.16 12.32 -4.53
CA GLU A 179 22.84 12.39 -5.83
C GLU A 179 24.15 13.19 -5.75
N GLN A 180 24.23 14.22 -4.89
CA GLN A 180 25.40 15.09 -4.77
C GLN A 180 25.60 15.55 -3.33
N VAL A 181 26.78 15.27 -2.77
CA VAL A 181 27.17 15.75 -1.44
C VAL A 181 28.63 16.18 -1.45
N ALA A 182 28.88 17.49 -1.49
CA ALA A 182 30.21 18.08 -1.52
C ALA A 182 30.42 19.04 -0.35
N VAL A 183 31.63 19.07 0.20
CA VAL A 183 32.09 20.19 1.03
C VAL A 183 32.66 21.22 0.07
N LEU A 184 32.06 22.42 0.05
CA LEU A 184 32.65 23.53 -0.67
C LEU A 184 33.59 24.26 0.29
N PRO A 185 34.89 24.37 -0.02
CA PRO A 185 35.75 25.27 0.74
C PRO A 185 35.21 26.69 0.56
N GLU A 186 35.13 27.47 1.64
CA GLU A 186 34.87 28.90 1.49
C GLU A 186 35.89 29.47 0.51
N GLY A 187 35.38 30.15 -0.53
CA GLY A 187 36.21 30.91 -1.43
C GLY A 187 37.03 31.88 -0.61
N ARG A 188 38.36 31.69 -0.62
CA ARG A 188 39.31 32.64 -0.05
C ARG A 188 38.85 34.04 -0.42
N GLY A 189 38.55 34.87 0.58
CA GLY A 189 38.42 36.30 0.39
C GLY A 189 39.60 36.76 -0.47
N ARG A 190 39.30 37.53 -1.52
CA ARG A 190 40.30 38.19 -2.37
C ARG A 190 41.33 38.87 -1.47
N SER A 191 42.50 38.27 -1.33
CA SER A 191 43.71 38.98 -0.92
C SER A 191 44.12 39.84 -2.10
N THR A 192 43.58 41.04 -2.20
CA THR A 192 44.21 42.11 -2.97
C THR A 192 45.41 42.59 -2.17
N ASP A 193 46.50 41.85 -2.25
CA ASP A 193 47.82 42.38 -1.94
C ASP A 193 48.63 42.23 -3.24
N THR A 194 48.47 43.24 -4.09
CA THR A 194 49.29 43.37 -5.29
C THR A 194 50.62 43.93 -4.82
N ASP A 195 51.61 43.06 -4.65
CA ASP A 195 52.98 43.50 -4.45
C ASP A 195 53.52 44.04 -5.79
N PHE A 196 53.49 45.36 -5.94
CA PHE A 196 53.99 46.09 -7.11
C PHE A 196 55.52 46.23 -7.13
N SER A 197 56.25 45.58 -6.21
CA SER A 197 57.71 45.70 -6.10
C SER A 197 58.50 44.96 -7.19
N GLN A 198 57.84 44.29 -8.14
CA GLN A 198 58.51 43.57 -9.25
C GLN A 198 58.33 44.22 -10.64
N LEU A 199 57.75 45.42 -10.72
CA LEU A 199 57.52 46.11 -12.00
C LEU A 199 58.45 47.32 -12.25
N LEU A 200 59.57 47.39 -11.53
CA LEU A 200 60.67 48.29 -11.82
C LEU A 200 61.98 47.51 -11.80
N ASP A 201 62.24 46.79 -12.88
CA ASP A 201 63.58 46.75 -13.44
C ASP A 201 63.47 46.82 -14.97
N LEU A 202 64.10 47.87 -15.48
CA LEU A 202 64.39 48.15 -16.89
C LEU A 202 65.40 47.14 -17.44
#